data_AF-A0A2N1UZH9-F1
#
_entry.id   AF-A0A2N1UZH9-F1
#
_cell.length_a   1.000
_cell.length_b   1.000
_cell.length_c   1.000
_cell.angle_alpha   90.00
_cell.angle_beta   90.00
_cell.angle_gamma   90.00
#
_symmetry.space_group_name_H-M   'P 1'
#
loop_
_entity.id
_entity.type
_entity.pdbx_description
1 polymer ?
#
loop_
_entity_poly.entity_id
_entity_poly.type
_entity_poly.pdbx_seq_one_letter_code
_entity_poly.pdbx_strand_id
1 'polypeptide(L)'
;MPPLQAKALDDMFRLTDEYVYSYEPVIEIELAGHSVINGLLRTLIEEMYLNRGTKRAERLKKLIPEQYFRSLGRDWFESDYDNYLNLACFVSDMTDSYALNLYRKLCGIDLPRLFR
;
A
#
# COMPACT_ATOMS: atom_id res chain seq x y z
N MET A 1 35.33 4.29 -11.24
CA MET A 1 35.58 3.20 -10.27
C MET A 1 36.66 2.30 -10.86
N PRO A 2 37.67 1.84 -10.11
CA PRO A 2 38.70 1.00 -10.70
C PRO A 2 38.12 -0.39 -11.06
N PRO A 3 38.68 -1.10 -12.07
CA PRO A 3 38.05 -2.27 -12.68
C PRO A 3 37.79 -3.44 -11.72
N LEU A 4 38.64 -3.58 -10.69
CA LEU A 4 38.53 -4.65 -9.69
C LEU A 4 37.31 -4.46 -8.79
N GLN A 5 37.01 -3.22 -8.41
CA GLN A 5 35.86 -2.89 -7.55
C GLN A 5 34.54 -3.07 -8.30
N ALA A 6 34.50 -2.80 -9.61
CA ALA A 6 33.33 -3.07 -10.44
C ALA A 6 33.02 -4.57 -10.48
N LYS A 7 34.03 -5.41 -10.75
CA LYS A 7 33.87 -6.87 -10.76
C LYS A 7 33.40 -7.42 -9.41
N ALA A 8 33.97 -6.96 -8.31
CA ALA A 8 33.57 -7.39 -6.97
C ALA A 8 32.11 -7.04 -6.65
N LEU A 9 31.64 -5.87 -7.11
CA LEU A 9 30.26 -5.46 -6.93
C LEU A 9 29.29 -6.31 -7.77
N ASP A 10 29.67 -6.63 -9.01
CA ASP A 10 28.89 -7.52 -9.87
C ASP A 10 28.77 -8.93 -9.25
N ASP A 11 29.89 -9.46 -8.72
CA ASP A 11 29.90 -10.74 -8.02
C ASP A 11 29.00 -10.70 -6.77
N MET A 12 28.99 -9.59 -6.02
CA MET A 12 28.08 -9.40 -4.89
C MET A 12 26.63 -9.38 -5.32
N PHE A 13 26.27 -8.63 -6.37
CA PHE A 13 24.90 -8.56 -6.86
C PHE A 13 24.39 -9.95 -7.30
N ARG A 14 25.20 -10.70 -8.04
CA ARG A 14 24.87 -12.07 -8.44
C ARG A 14 24.59 -12.96 -7.23
N LEU A 15 25.47 -12.93 -6.22
CA LEU A 15 25.28 -13.75 -5.02
C LEU A 15 24.04 -13.32 -4.22
N THR A 16 23.75 -12.03 -4.12
CA THR A 16 22.53 -11.56 -3.43
C THR A 16 21.27 -11.96 -4.17
N ASP A 17 21.28 -11.92 -5.50
CA ASP A 17 20.14 -12.35 -6.32
C ASP A 17 19.87 -13.85 -6.14
N GLU A 18 20.91 -14.67 -6.26
CA GLU A 18 20.83 -16.13 -6.21
C GLU A 18 20.47 -16.68 -4.81
N TYR A 19 20.98 -16.06 -3.74
CA TYR A 19 20.88 -16.63 -2.39
C TYR A 19 20.03 -15.82 -1.40
N VAL A 20 19.77 -14.54 -1.67
CA VAL A 20 19.00 -13.68 -0.75
C VAL A 20 17.63 -13.36 -1.33
N TYR A 21 17.54 -12.77 -2.52
CA TYR A 21 16.25 -12.39 -3.12
C TYR A 21 15.48 -13.61 -3.67
N SER A 22 16.19 -14.65 -4.13
CA SER A 22 15.57 -15.91 -4.56
C SER A 22 15.18 -16.84 -3.40
N TYR A 23 15.42 -16.44 -2.15
CA TYR A 23 15.04 -17.25 -1.00
C TYR A 23 13.51 -17.28 -0.86
N GLU A 24 12.93 -18.47 -0.74
CA GLU A 24 11.48 -18.69 -0.79
C GLU A 24 10.68 -17.78 0.16
N PRO A 25 11.03 -17.63 1.46
CA PRO A 25 10.36 -16.68 2.35
C PRO A 25 10.40 -15.22 1.90
N VAL A 26 11.46 -14.77 1.20
CA VAL A 26 11.52 -13.40 0.65
C VAL A 26 10.49 -13.26 -0.47
N ILE A 27 10.42 -14.24 -1.37
CA ILE A 27 9.43 -14.29 -2.46
C ILE A 27 8.01 -14.29 -1.88
N GLU A 28 7.73 -15.10 -0.85
CA GLU A 28 6.44 -15.14 -0.17
C GLU A 28 6.04 -13.77 0.40
N ILE A 29 6.98 -13.08 1.05
CA ILE A 29 6.77 -11.74 1.59
C ILE A 29 6.49 -10.73 0.47
N GLU A 30 7.24 -10.77 -0.63
CA GLU A 30 7.03 -9.89 -1.78
C GLU A 30 5.65 -10.10 -2.44
N LEU A 31 5.25 -11.36 -2.66
CA LEU A 31 3.95 -11.71 -3.21
C LEU A 31 2.79 -11.29 -2.29
N ALA A 32 2.96 -11.46 -0.97
CA ALA A 32 2.00 -10.97 0.02
C ALA A 32 1.91 -9.44 -0.01
N GLY A 33 3.04 -8.73 -0.05
CA GLY A 33 3.11 -7.28 -0.17
C GLY A 33 2.40 -6.76 -1.42
N HIS A 34 2.63 -7.40 -2.58
CA HIS A 34 1.95 -7.07 -3.83
C HIS A 34 0.43 -7.21 -3.71
N SER A 35 -0.03 -8.31 -3.11
CA SER A 35 -1.46 -8.58 -2.90
C SER A 35 -2.12 -7.55 -1.97
N VAL A 36 -1.43 -7.17 -0.89
CA VAL A 36 -1.87 -6.15 0.07
C VAL A 36 -2.03 -4.80 -0.62
N ILE A 37 -1.00 -4.32 -1.33
CA ILE A 37 -1.04 -3.01 -2.01
C ILE A 37 -2.13 -3.00 -3.07
N ASN A 38 -2.22 -4.06 -3.90
CA ASN A 38 -3.25 -4.17 -4.92
C ASN A 38 -4.66 -4.10 -4.31
N GLY A 39 -4.90 -4.88 -3.25
CA GLY A 39 -6.19 -4.92 -2.58
C GLY A 39 -6.58 -3.61 -1.91
N LEU A 40 -5.63 -2.90 -1.30
CA LEU A 40 -5.85 -1.58 -0.73
C LEU A 40 -6.23 -0.56 -1.81
N LEU A 41 -5.44 -0.45 -2.88
CA LEU A 41 -5.71 0.49 -3.98
C LEU A 41 -7.05 0.20 -4.64
N ARG A 42 -7.34 -1.07 -4.93
CA ARG A 42 -8.62 -1.51 -5.51
C ARG A 42 -9.79 -1.08 -4.63
N THR A 43 -9.72 -1.38 -3.33
CA THR A 43 -10.79 -1.02 -2.38
C THR A 43 -11.00 0.50 -2.30
N LEU A 44 -9.91 1.28 -2.22
CA LEU A 44 -9.99 2.74 -2.13
C LEU A 44 -10.59 3.36 -3.40
N ILE A 45 -10.15 2.90 -4.58
CA ILE A 45 -10.61 3.40 -5.88
C ILE A 45 -12.08 3.02 -6.13
N GLU A 46 -12.46 1.76 -5.88
CA GLU A 46 -13.85 1.31 -6.08
C GLU A 46 -14.82 2.08 -5.20
N GLU A 47 -14.47 2.32 -3.94
CA GLU A 47 -15.32 3.09 -3.02
C GLU A 47 -15.41 4.58 -3.42
N MET A 48 -14.39 5.11 -4.10
CA MET A 48 -14.40 6.49 -4.59
C MET A 48 -15.32 6.70 -5.80
N TYR A 49 -15.32 5.75 -6.75
CA TYR A 49 -16.04 5.92 -8.02
C TYR A 49 -17.34 5.13 -8.11
N LEU A 50 -17.30 3.84 -7.79
CA LEU A 50 -18.44 2.95 -8.00
C LEU A 50 -19.45 3.08 -6.86
N ASN A 51 -18.96 3.21 -5.62
CA ASN A 51 -19.80 3.22 -4.42
C ASN A 51 -19.90 4.60 -3.77
N ARG A 52 -19.68 5.68 -4.54
CA ARG A 52 -19.70 7.05 -4.03
C ARG A 52 -21.03 7.35 -3.33
N GLY A 53 -20.95 7.93 -2.14
CA GLY A 53 -22.12 8.31 -1.33
C GLY A 53 -22.74 7.16 -0.53
N THR A 54 -22.22 5.93 -0.64
CA THR A 54 -22.64 4.84 0.24
C THR A 54 -22.09 5.05 1.66
N LYS A 55 -22.77 4.49 2.66
CA LYS A 55 -22.29 4.51 4.05
C LYS A 55 -20.91 3.88 4.19
N ARG A 56 -20.60 2.85 3.39
CA ARG A 56 -19.30 2.16 3.40
C ARG A 56 -18.21 3.10 2.90
N ALA A 57 -18.40 3.73 1.74
CA ALA A 57 -17.47 4.69 1.18
C ALA A 57 -17.21 5.85 2.17
N GLU A 58 -18.26 6.43 2.76
CA GLU A 58 -18.10 7.52 3.74
C GLU A 58 -17.38 7.09 5.02
N ARG A 59 -17.49 5.81 5.42
CA ARG A 59 -16.71 5.28 6.56
C ARG A 59 -15.27 5.02 6.17
N LEU A 60 -15.00 4.50 4.98
CA LEU A 60 -13.64 4.28 4.48
C LEU A 60 -12.87 5.60 4.36
N LYS A 61 -13.51 6.65 3.84
CA LYS A 61 -12.91 8.00 3.77
C LYS A 61 -12.35 8.49 5.11
N LYS A 62 -13.00 8.15 6.22
CA LYS A 62 -12.56 8.55 7.57
C LYS A 62 -11.26 7.86 8.01
N LEU A 63 -10.86 6.77 7.36
CA LEU A 63 -9.60 6.07 7.66
C LEU A 63 -8.40 6.70 6.94
N ILE A 64 -8.63 7.51 5.91
CA ILE A 64 -7.59 8.22 5.17
C ILE A 64 -7.21 9.47 5.98
N PRO A 65 -5.95 9.90 6.09
CA PRO A 65 -5.61 11.19 6.71
C PRO A 65 -6.13 12.40 5.93
N GLU A 66 -6.42 13.50 6.61
CA GLU A 66 -7.04 14.69 5.98
C GLU A 66 -6.15 15.37 4.94
N GLN A 67 -4.83 15.21 5.04
CA GLN A 67 -3.85 15.78 4.11
C GLN A 67 -3.99 15.27 2.66
N TYR A 68 -4.64 14.13 2.45
CA TYR A 68 -4.88 13.55 1.12
C TYR A 68 -6.18 14.04 0.48
N PHE A 69 -6.84 15.03 1.08
CA PHE A 69 -8.06 15.65 0.60
C PHE A 69 -7.84 17.14 0.34
N ARG A 70 -8.75 17.76 -0.42
CA ARG A 70 -8.69 19.19 -0.74
C ARG A 70 -8.90 20.09 0.49
N SER A 71 -9.69 19.63 1.45
CA SER A 71 -10.13 20.42 2.59
C SER A 71 -10.14 19.60 3.88
N LEU A 72 -10.17 20.29 5.04
CA LEU A 72 -10.39 19.67 6.35
C LEU A 72 -11.74 18.91 6.44
N GLY A 73 -12.69 19.20 5.54
CA GLY A 73 -13.95 18.48 5.41
C GLY A 73 -13.85 17.13 4.69
N ARG A 74 -12.65 16.75 4.22
CA ARG A 74 -12.39 15.55 3.40
C ARG A 74 -13.10 15.59 2.06
N ASP A 75 -13.19 16.80 1.51
CA ASP A 75 -13.68 17.01 0.16
C ASP A 75 -12.65 16.50 -0.85
N TRP A 76 -13.11 15.74 -1.83
CA TRP A 76 -12.26 15.33 -2.95
C TRP A 76 -11.82 16.54 -3.78
N PHE A 77 -10.69 16.39 -4.47
CA PHE A 77 -10.24 17.34 -5.47
C PHE A 77 -11.20 17.32 -6.68
N GLU A 78 -11.22 18.43 -7.43
CA GLU A 78 -12.02 18.54 -8.65
C GLU A 78 -11.51 17.60 -9.76
N SER A 79 -10.20 17.31 -9.75
CA SER A 79 -9.54 16.45 -10.72
C SER A 79 -9.50 15.00 -10.25
N ASP A 80 -9.96 14.08 -11.10
CA ASP A 80 -9.82 12.64 -10.88
C ASP A 80 -8.36 12.22 -10.74
N TYR A 81 -7.47 12.81 -11.54
CA TYR A 81 -6.04 12.56 -11.46
C TYR A 81 -5.48 12.87 -10.07
N ASP A 82 -5.85 14.03 -9.49
CA ASP A 82 -5.37 14.43 -8.17
C ASP A 82 -5.89 13.47 -7.09
N ASN A 83 -7.14 13.03 -7.21
CA ASN A 83 -7.70 12.05 -6.28
C ASN A 83 -6.97 10.69 -6.36
N TYR A 84 -6.72 10.17 -7.56
CA TYR A 84 -5.94 8.94 -7.74
C TYR A 84 -4.52 9.05 -7.21
N LEU A 85 -3.84 10.17 -7.51
CA LEU A 85 -2.48 10.42 -7.05
C LEU A 85 -2.42 10.46 -5.53
N ASN A 86 -3.34 11.18 -4.88
CA ASN A 86 -3.38 11.27 -3.42
C ASN A 86 -3.69 9.93 -2.75
N LEU A 87 -4.55 9.09 -3.35
CA LEU A 87 -4.77 7.72 -2.86
C LEU A 87 -3.52 6.85 -3.00
N ALA A 88 -2.80 6.97 -4.12
CA ALA A 88 -1.53 6.27 -4.31
C ALA A 88 -0.47 6.74 -3.31
N CYS A 89 -0.38 8.05 -3.05
CA CYS A 89 0.49 8.61 -2.01
C CYS A 89 0.11 8.09 -0.63
N PHE A 90 -1.17 8.05 -0.28
CA PHE A 90 -1.64 7.48 0.99
C PHE A 90 -1.20 6.03 1.18
N VAL A 91 -1.32 5.18 0.15
CA VAL A 91 -0.86 3.78 0.22
C VAL A 91 0.66 3.70 0.27
N SER A 92 1.37 4.55 -0.45
CA SER A 92 2.84 4.57 -0.50
C SER A 92 3.47 5.08 0.80
N ASP A 93 2.78 5.95 1.53
CA ASP A 93 3.22 6.50 2.82
C ASP A 93 2.99 5.53 4.00
N MET A 94 2.35 4.38 3.75
CA MET A 94 2.13 3.35 4.78
C MET A 94 3.43 2.60 5.09
N THR A 95 3.61 2.23 6.36
CA THR A 95 4.58 1.19 6.72
C THR A 95 4.00 -0.19 6.44
N ASP A 96 4.85 -1.21 6.22
CA ASP A 96 4.42 -2.59 5.95
C ASP A 96 3.42 -3.10 6.99
N SER A 97 3.70 -2.87 8.27
CA SER A 97 2.84 -3.28 9.37
C SER A 97 1.47 -2.60 9.33
N TYR A 98 1.42 -1.32 8.96
CA TYR A 98 0.17 -0.58 8.85
C TYR A 98 -0.65 -1.06 7.65
N ALA A 99 -0.04 -1.20 6.47
CA ALA A 99 -0.70 -1.65 5.25
C ALA A 99 -1.31 -3.05 5.42
N LEU A 100 -0.53 -4.00 5.95
CA LEU A 100 -1.00 -5.37 6.21
C LEU A 100 -2.16 -5.39 7.22
N ASN A 101 -2.06 -4.60 8.30
CA ASN A 101 -3.10 -4.51 9.32
C ASN A 101 -4.40 -3.91 8.77
N LEU A 102 -4.31 -2.81 8.02
CA LEU A 102 -5.46 -2.18 7.39
C LEU A 102 -6.11 -3.10 6.38
N TYR A 103 -5.33 -3.76 5.52
CA TYR A 103 -5.84 -4.72 4.53
C TYR A 103 -6.61 -5.87 5.20
N ARG A 104 -6.02 -6.51 6.22
CA ARG A 104 -6.70 -7.59 6.97
C ARG A 104 -8.01 -7.12 7.60
N LYS A 105 -8.06 -5.90 8.14
CA LYS A 105 -9.30 -5.31 8.68
C LYS A 105 -10.35 -5.07 7.62
N LEU A 106 -9.96 -4.52 6.46
CA LEU A 106 -10.89 -4.23 5.36
C LEU A 106 -11.45 -5.51 4.73
N CYS A 107 -10.66 -6.58 4.69
CA CYS A 107 -11.09 -7.91 4.24
C CYS A 107 -11.88 -8.69 5.30
N GLY A 108 -12.03 -8.17 6.53
CA GLY A 108 -12.71 -8.87 7.63
C GLY A 108 -11.95 -10.06 8.20
N ILE A 109 -10.66 -10.17 7.92
CA ILE A 109 -9.77 -11.22 8.46
C ILE A 109 -9.46 -10.94 9.94
N ASP A 110 -9.23 -9.66 10.26
CA ASP A 110 -8.99 -9.20 11.63
C ASP A 110 -10.04 -8.16 12.03
N LEU A 111 -10.55 -8.26 13.25
CA LEU A 111 -11.38 -7.23 13.85
C LEU A 111 -10.61 -6.52 14.98
N PRO A 112 -10.87 -5.22 15.21
CA PRO A 112 -10.30 -4.52 16.35
C PRO A 112 -10.68 -5.26 17.64
N ARG A 113 -9.68 -5.62 18.46
CA ARG A 113 -9.89 -6.21 19.78
C ARG A 113 -10.37 -5.14 20.75
N LEU A 114 -11.57 -4.61 20.55
CA LEU A 114 -12.19 -3.60 21.42
C LEU A 114 -12.98 -4.23 22.58
N PHE A 115 -13.13 -5.57 22.58
CA PHE A 115 -13.80 -6.32 23.65
C PHE A 115 -12.98 -7.56 23.99
N ARG A 116 -11.99 -7.40 24.88
CA ARG A 116 -11.43 -8.50 25.65
C ARG A 116 -11.09 -8.03 27.05
#